data_AF-A0A1B1C8F1-F1
#
_entry.id   AF-A0A1B1C8F1-F1
#
_cell.length_a   1.000
_cell.length_b   1.000
_cell.length_c   1.000
_cell.angle_alpha   90.00
_cell.angle_beta   90.00
_cell.angle_gamma   90.00
#
_symmetry.space_group_name_H-M   'P 1'
#
loop_
_entity.id
_entity.type
_entity.pdbx_description
1 polymer ?
#
loop_
_entity_poly.entity_id
_entity_poly.type
_entity_poly.pdbx_seq_one_letter_code
_entity_poly.pdbx_strand_id
1 'polypeptide(L)' 'MSILGREMMQNSEVAIPPKDLNMLQSVLDAWCTQQRIPRKDATAEAKILINEYKRGNRSQLKLIDALINSTTH' A
#
# COMPACT_ATOMS: atom_id res chain seq x y z
N MET A 1 8.92 23.93 35.92
CA MET A 1 9.66 22.93 35.13
C MET A 1 8.70 22.37 34.10
N SER A 2 8.77 22.87 32.86
CA SER A 2 7.87 22.48 31.78
C SER A 2 8.53 21.38 30.96
N ILE A 3 8.07 20.13 31.09
CA ILE A 3 8.45 19.05 30.17
C ILE A 3 7.43 19.06 29.03
N LEU A 4 7.72 19.86 28.02
CA LEU A 4 7.12 19.72 26.71
C LEU A 4 8.02 18.75 25.94
N GLY A 5 7.63 17.47 25.90
CA GLY A 5 8.32 16.43 25.16
C GLY A 5 7.31 15.51 24.50
N ARG A 6 6.40 16.09 23.72
CA ARG A 6 5.49 15.32 22.86
C ARG A 6 6.37 14.71 21.78
N GLU A 7 6.77 13.47 21.98
CA GLU A 7 7.57 12.68 21.07
C GLU A 7 6.95 12.76 19.67
N MET A 8 7.72 13.32 18.75
CA MET A 8 7.40 13.36 17.34
C MET A 8 7.20 11.92 16.88
N MET A 9 5.98 11.58 16.52
CA MET A 9 5.67 10.44 15.67
C MET A 9 6.43 10.66 14.37
N GLN A 10 7.66 10.13 14.30
CA GLN A 10 8.41 10.01 13.07
C GLN A 10 7.58 9.06 12.21
N ASN A 11 6.70 9.65 11.40
CA ASN A 11 6.25 9.04 10.17
C ASN A 11 7.51 8.91 9.31
N SER A 12 8.37 7.92 9.63
CA SER A 12 9.40 7.46 8.73
C SER A 12 8.65 7.19 7.44
N GLU A 13 8.83 8.05 6.45
CA GLU A 13 8.43 7.77 5.10
C GLU A 13 9.22 6.51 4.75
N VAL A 14 8.59 5.35 4.96
CA VAL A 14 9.17 4.05 4.65
C VAL A 14 9.40 4.12 3.15
N ALA A 15 10.64 4.45 2.78
CA ALA A 15 11.07 4.51 1.41
C ALA A 15 10.87 3.09 0.89
N ILE A 16 9.94 2.96 -0.05
CA ILE A 16 9.67 1.67 -0.68
C ILE A 16 10.92 1.36 -1.51
N PRO A 17 11.68 0.31 -1.18
CA PRO A 17 12.85 -0.04 -1.98
C PRO A 17 12.39 -0.38 -3.40
N PRO A 18 13.20 -0.09 -4.44
CA PRO A 18 12.80 -0.28 -5.83
C PRO A 18 12.31 -1.70 -6.15
N LYS A 19 12.87 -2.71 -5.46
CA LYS A 19 12.45 -4.11 -5.56
C LYS A 19 11.00 -4.32 -5.11
N ASP A 20 10.61 -3.71 -3.99
CA ASP A 20 9.26 -3.82 -3.47
C ASP A 20 8.29 -2.93 -4.25
N LEU A 21 8.77 -1.83 -4.85
CA LEU A 21 7.97 -1.03 -5.78
C LEU A 21 7.57 -1.86 -7.00
N ASN A 22 8.50 -2.62 -7.59
CA ASN A 22 8.18 -3.54 -8.69
C ASN A 22 7.16 -4.58 -8.27
N MET A 23 7.30 -5.14 -7.06
CA MET A 23 6.33 -6.09 -6.50
C MET A 23 4.93 -5.47 -6.38
N LEU A 24 4.82 -4.27 -5.81
CA LEU A 24 3.57 -3.53 -5.66
C LEU A 24 2.94 -3.21 -7.02
N GLN A 25 3.76 -2.82 -8.00
CA GLN A 25 3.29 -2.56 -9.35
C GLN A 25 2.74 -3.82 -10.03
N SER A 26 3.42 -4.97 -9.88
CA SER A 26 2.96 -6.25 -10.43
C SER A 26 1.67 -6.75 -9.77
N VAL A 27 1.54 -6.58 -8.45
CA VAL A 27 0.32 -6.92 -7.71
C VAL A 27 -0.86 -6.07 -8.19
N LEU A 28 -0.66 -4.75 -8.30
CA LEU A 28 -1.69 -3.84 -8.80
C LEU A 28 -2.08 -4.16 -10.25
N ASP A 29 -1.11 -4.48 -11.09
CA ASP A 29 -1.34 -4.81 -12.51
C ASP A 29 -2.15 -6.10 -12.69
N ALA A 30 -1.78 -7.14 -11.94
CA ALA A 30 -2.52 -8.41 -11.92
C ALA A 30 -3.96 -8.21 -11.44
N TRP A 31 -4.15 -7.41 -10.39
CA TRP A 31 -5.48 -7.11 -9.87
C TRP A 31 -6.31 -6.26 -10.85
N CYS A 32 -5.71 -5.24 -11.50
CA CYS A 32 -6.37 -4.46 -12.55
C CYS A 32 -6.83 -5.36 -13.70
N THR A 33 -5.98 -6.30 -14.13
CA THR A 33 -6.30 -7.28 -15.17
C THR A 33 -7.47 -8.17 -14.76
N GLN A 34 -7.48 -8.65 -13.51
CA GLN A 34 -8.57 -9.49 -12.99
C GLN A 34 -9.91 -8.74 -12.90
N GLN A 35 -9.89 -7.49 -12.42
CA GLN A 35 -11.10 -6.66 -12.30
C GLN A 35 -11.50 -5.99 -13.63
N ARG A 36 -10.69 -6.16 -14.69
CA ARG A 36 -10.87 -5.51 -16.00
C ARG A 36 -10.98 -3.98 -15.89
N ILE A 37 -10.28 -3.40 -14.91
CA ILE A 37 -10.22 -1.95 -14.74
C ILE A 37 -8.93 -1.40 -15.36
N PRO A 38 -8.97 -0.19 -15.93
CA PRO A 38 -7.74 0.48 -16.36
C PRO A 38 -6.90 0.89 -15.15
N ARG A 39 -5.57 0.74 -15.26
CA ARG A 39 -4.62 1.14 -14.20
C ARG A 39 -4.75 2.61 -13.77
N LYS A 40 -5.21 3.49 -14.68
CA LYS A 40 -5.51 4.90 -14.38
C LYS A 40 -6.63 5.06 -13.34
N ASP A 41 -7.60 4.16 -13.34
CA ASP A 41 -8.76 4.18 -12.44
C ASP A 41 -8.41 3.49 -11.11
N ALA A 42 -7.39 2.62 -11.10
CA ALA A 42 -6.87 1.91 -9.92
C ALA A 42 -6.02 2.78 -8.95
N THR A 43 -6.19 4.10 -8.98
CA THR A 43 -5.39 5.03 -8.18
C THR A 43 -5.71 4.91 -6.67
N ALA A 44 -6.96 4.59 -6.32
CA ALA A 44 -7.36 4.38 -4.93
C ALA A 44 -6.72 3.10 -4.36
N GLU A 45 -6.69 2.05 -5.16
CA GLU A 45 -6.16 0.73 -4.85
C GLU A 45 -4.64 0.76 -4.74
N ALA A 46 -3.97 1.52 -5.60
CA ALA A 46 -2.54 1.81 -5.45
C ALA A 46 -2.22 2.44 -4.08
N LYS A 47 -3.05 3.39 -3.61
CA LYS A 47 -2.88 4.02 -2.29
C LYS A 47 -3.11 3.02 -1.16
N ILE A 48 -4.12 2.15 -1.27
CA ILE A 48 -4.39 1.09 -0.29
C ILE A 48 -3.20 0.13 -0.21
N LEU A 49 -2.67 -0.30 -1.36
CA LEU A 49 -1.52 -1.19 -1.45
C LEU A 49 -0.28 -0.59 -0.76
N ILE A 50 0.00 0.69 -1.03
CA ILE A 50 1.12 1.41 -0.43
C ILE A 50 0.91 1.57 1.09
N ASN A 51 -0.31 1.85 1.52
CA ASN A 51 -0.63 2.00 2.94
C ASN A 51 -0.45 0.67 3.70
N GLU A 52 -0.92 -0.44 3.13
CA GLU A 52 -0.73 -1.77 3.70
C GLU A 52 0.74 -2.19 3.72
N TYR A 53 1.49 -1.88 2.66
CA TYR A 53 2.95 -2.07 2.67
C TYR A 53 3.62 -1.28 3.80
N LYS A 54 3.25 0.00 3.98
CA LYS A 54 3.78 0.86 5.04
C LYS A 54 3.38 0.37 6.45
N ARG A 55 2.24 -0.30 6.60
CA ARG A 55 1.81 -0.97 7.84
C ARG A 55 2.63 -2.21 8.18
N GLY A 56 3.51 -2.65 7.28
CA GLY A 56 4.39 -3.81 7.46
C GLY A 56 3.93 -5.06 6.70
N ASN A 57 2.82 -5.00 5.95
CA ASN A 57 2.36 -6.11 5.12
C ASN A 57 3.15 -6.15 3.81
N ARG A 58 4.26 -6.90 3.81
CA ARG A 58 5.12 -7.08 2.61
C ARG A 58 4.84 -8.33 1.79
N SER A 59 3.88 -9.16 2.21
CA SER A 59 3.53 -10.38 1.49
C SER A 59 2.59 -10.07 0.33
N GLN A 60 2.93 -10.53 -0.88
CA GLN A 60 2.10 -10.34 -2.08
C GLN A 60 0.67 -10.84 -1.88
N LEU A 61 0.50 -11.99 -1.21
CA LEU A 61 -0.82 -12.55 -0.92
C LEU A 61 -1.65 -11.64 -0.03
N LYS A 62 -1.05 -11.07 1.03
CA LYS A 62 -1.74 -10.12 1.92
C LYS A 62 -2.09 -8.82 1.20
N LEU A 63 -1.23 -8.37 0.30
CA LEU A 63 -1.47 -7.16 -0.49
C LEU A 63 -2.62 -7.37 -1.48
N ILE A 64 -2.70 -8.53 -2.13
CA ILE A 64 -3.83 -8.91 -2.98
C ILE A 64 -5.12 -9.03 -2.17
N ASP A 65 -5.07 -9.69 -1.01
CA ASP A 65 -6.21 -9.85 -0.11
C ASP A 65 -6.77 -8.49 0.35
N ALA A 66 -5.89 -7.55 0.68
CA ALA A 66 -6.28 -6.18 1.03
C ALA A 66 -6.96 -5.46 -0.14
N LEU A 67 -6.49 -5.64 -1.37
CA LEU A 67 -7.15 -5.07 -2.56
C LEU A 67 -8.57 -5.64 -2.73
N ILE A 68 -8.70 -6.97 -2.69
CA ILE A 68 -9.99 -7.65 -2.85
C ILE A 68 -10.98 -7.18 -1.77
N ASN A 69 -10.56 -7.20 -0.50
CA ASN A 69 -11.40 -6.76 0.62
C ASN A 69 -11.81 -5.28 0.51
N SER A 70 -10.95 -4.43 -0.04
CA SER A 70 -11.27 -3.00 -0.23
C SER A 70 -12.29 -2.73 -1.34
N THR A 71 -12.45 -3.65 -2.30
CA THR A 71 -13.37 -3.49 -3.44
C THR A 71 -14.70 -4.23 -3.28
N THR A 72 -14.86 -5.00 -2.20
CA THR A 72 -16.07 -5.80 -1.96
C THR A 72 -17.10 -5.04 -1.09
N HIS A 73 -17.13 -3.70 -1.14
CA HIS A 73 -17.89 -2.87 -0.19
C HIS A 73 -18.91 -1.93 -0.84
#